data_AF-A0A7V8EJ46-F1
#
_entry.id   AF-A0A7V8EJ46-F1
#
_cell.length_a   1.000
_cell.length_b   1.000
_cell.length_c   1.000
_cell.angle_alpha   90.00
_cell.angle_beta   90.00
_cell.angle_gamma   90.00
#
_symmetry.space_group_name_H-M   'P 1'
#
loop_
_entity.id
_entity.type
_entity.pdbx_description
1 polymer ?
#
loop_
_entity_poly.entity_id
_entity_poly.type
_entity_poly.pdbx_seq_one_letter_code
_entity_poly.pdbx_strand_id
1 'polypeptide(L)'
;MNDPQILALCPNSPLGCWSIDHRCFKGRYDQTVRLATRVLGSRALAAQWLCKPAIGLRHQVPCNILETRSGYQQVVTLLGRIEHGIYA
;
A
#
# COMPACT_ATOMS: atom_id res chain seq x y z
N MET A 1 -23.75 5.27 -32.45
CA MET A 1 -23.37 5.53 -31.04
C MET A 1 -22.23 4.59 -30.75
N ASN A 2 -20.98 5.05 -30.88
CA ASN A 2 -19.80 4.21 -30.67
C ASN A 2 -19.42 4.29 -29.20
N ASP A 3 -19.58 3.16 -28.52
CA ASP A 3 -19.09 2.92 -27.17
C ASP A 3 -17.56 3.11 -27.18
N PRO A 4 -16.96 3.98 -26.35
CA PRO A 4 -15.52 4.00 -26.22
C PRO A 4 -15.11 2.72 -25.50
N GLN A 5 -14.76 1.70 -26.28
CA GLN A 5 -14.03 0.55 -25.77
C GLN A 5 -12.76 1.11 -25.11
N ILE A 6 -12.70 1.02 -23.78
CA ILE A 6 -11.52 1.35 -22.98
C ILE A 6 -10.45 0.31 -23.35
N LEU A 7 -9.76 0.57 -24.46
CA LEU A 7 -8.57 -0.14 -24.88
C LEU A 7 -7.41 0.40 -24.06
N ALA A 8 -7.04 -0.32 -23.00
CA ALA A 8 -5.65 -0.64 -22.64
C ALA A 8 -5.48 -0.93 -21.15
N LEU A 9 -5.81 -2.15 -20.73
CA LEU A 9 -5.01 -2.77 -19.67
C LEU A 9 -3.70 -3.20 -20.32
N CYS A 10 -2.66 -2.36 -20.24
CA CYS A 10 -1.30 -2.73 -20.63
C CYS A 10 -0.82 -3.83 -19.66
N PRO A 11 -0.76 -5.11 -20.06
CA PRO A 11 -0.59 -6.22 -19.10
C PRO A 11 0.82 -6.27 -18.49
N ASN A 12 1.76 -5.52 -19.08
CA ASN A 12 3.17 -5.48 -18.70
C ASN A 12 3.74 -4.08 -18.98
N SER A 13 3.20 -3.03 -18.38
CA SER A 13 3.87 -1.72 -18.45
C SER A 13 5.19 -1.79 -17.69
N PRO A 14 6.37 -1.69 -18.35
CA PRO A 14 7.60 -1.42 -17.66
C PRO A 14 7.43 -0.11 -16.90
N LEU A 15 8.03 0.00 -15.72
CA LEU A 15 7.84 1.14 -14.79
C LEU A 15 7.97 2.52 -15.47
N GLY A 16 8.66 2.61 -16.63
CA GLY A 16 8.82 3.82 -17.43
C GLY A 16 7.53 4.48 -17.96
N CYS A 17 6.40 3.76 -18.10
CA CYS A 17 5.15 4.35 -18.61
C CYS A 17 4.28 5.01 -17.52
N TRP A 18 4.62 4.85 -16.24
CA TRP A 18 3.84 5.41 -15.13
C TRP A 18 4.39 6.76 -14.70
N SER A 19 3.52 7.64 -14.19
CA SER A 19 3.94 8.90 -13.58
C SER A 19 4.90 8.65 -12.42
N ILE A 20 5.72 9.65 -12.08
CA ILE A 20 6.66 9.55 -10.96
C ILE A 20 5.94 9.23 -9.64
N ASP A 21 4.75 9.78 -9.43
CA ASP A 21 3.92 9.53 -8.25
C ASP A 21 3.46 8.08 -8.19
N HIS A 22 2.99 7.53 -9.31
CA HIS A 22 2.55 6.13 -9.36
C HIS A 22 3.73 5.16 -9.15
N ARG A 23 4.91 5.45 -9.71
CA ARG A 23 6.13 4.67 -9.43
C ARG A 23 6.50 4.72 -7.95
N CYS A 24 6.43 5.91 -7.34
CA CYS A 24 6.68 6.08 -5.90
C CYS A 24 5.69 5.30 -5.05
N PHE A 25 4.40 5.37 -5.39
CA PHE A 25 3.35 4.60 -4.72
C PHE A 25 3.61 3.10 -4.81
N LYS A 26 3.89 2.56 -6.00
CA LYS A 26 4.17 1.13 -6.19
C LYS A 26 5.35 0.67 -5.33
N GLY A 27 6.45 1.44 -5.33
CA GLY A 27 7.63 1.12 -4.52
C GLY A 27 7.33 1.09 -3.02
N ARG A 28 6.55 2.07 -2.53
CA ARG A 28 6.12 2.11 -1.13
C ARG A 28 5.20 0.94 -0.79
N TYR A 29 4.23 0.64 -1.66
CA TYR A 29 3.32 -0.49 -1.50
C TYR A 29 4.07 -1.82 -1.39
N ASP A 30 4.99 -2.09 -2.31
CA ASP A 30 5.79 -3.33 -2.30
C ASP A 30 6.62 -3.43 -1.01
N GLN A 31 7.22 -2.33 -0.56
CA GLN A 31 7.98 -2.30 0.69
C GLN A 31 7.08 -2.53 1.91
N THR A 32 5.91 -1.89 1.97
CA THR A 32 4.95 -2.06 3.05
C THR A 32 4.37 -3.48 3.10
N VAL A 33 4.06 -4.09 1.96
CA VAL A 33 3.59 -5.49 1.91
C VAL A 33 4.64 -6.43 2.48
N ARG A 34 5.92 -6.25 2.13
CA ARG A 34 7.02 -7.07 2.68
C ARG A 34 7.13 -6.91 4.19
N LEU A 35 7.09 -5.67 4.69
CA LEU A 35 7.15 -5.38 6.12
C LEU A 35 5.93 -5.98 6.85
N ALA A 36 4.73 -5.72 6.36
CA ALA A 36 3.50 -6.26 6.95
C ALA A 36 3.45 -7.79 6.89
N THR A 37 4.02 -8.42 5.87
CA THR A 37 4.13 -9.89 5.80
C THR A 37 5.02 -10.43 6.92
N ARG A 38 6.14 -9.74 7.22
CA ARG A 38 7.02 -10.10 8.34
C ARG A 38 6.30 -9.94 9.68
N VAL A 39 5.62 -8.82 9.88
CA VAL A 39 4.97 -8.47 11.17
C VAL A 39 3.71 -9.30 11.41
N LEU A 40 2.88 -9.52 10.40
CA LEU A 40 1.58 -10.20 10.52
C LEU A 40 1.64 -11.70 10.18
N GLY A 41 2.80 -12.19 9.74
CA GLY A 41 3.07 -13.62 9.54
C GLY A 41 2.61 -14.20 8.20
N SER A 42 1.87 -13.47 7.36
CA SER A 42 1.57 -13.93 5.99
C SER A 42 1.28 -12.79 5.02
N ARG A 43 1.52 -13.05 3.73
CA ARG A 43 1.21 -12.10 2.66
C ARG A 43 -0.28 -11.82 2.52
N ALA A 44 -1.12 -12.82 2.77
CA ALA A 44 -2.57 -12.67 2.74
C ALA A 44 -3.05 -11.71 3.86
N LEU A 45 -2.53 -11.89 5.08
CA LEU A 45 -2.82 -10.99 6.21
C LEU A 45 -2.31 -9.58 5.96
N ALA A 46 -1.10 -9.44 5.38
CA ALA A 46 -0.55 -8.15 4.97
C ALA A 46 -1.43 -7.41 3.97
N ALA A 47 -1.85 -8.09 2.90
CA ALA A 47 -2.74 -7.52 1.89
C ALA A 47 -4.10 -7.14 2.49
N GLN A 48 -4.67 -8.00 3.34
CA GLN A 48 -5.94 -7.71 4.00
C GLN A 48 -5.82 -6.51 4.95
N TRP A 49 -4.75 -6.42 5.73
CA TRP A 49 -4.52 -5.32 6.66
C TRP A 49 -4.35 -3.99 5.93
N LEU A 50 -3.62 -3.97 4.81
CA LEU A 50 -3.45 -2.78 3.97
C LEU A 50 -4.76 -2.22 3.42
N CYS A 51 -5.76 -3.08 3.20
CA CYS A 51 -7.07 -2.71 2.65
C CYS A 51 -8.13 -2.41 3.73
N LYS A 52 -7.81 -2.56 5.02
CA LYS A 52 -8.74 -2.30 6.13
C LYS A 52 -8.34 -1.05 6.90
N PRO A 53 -9.30 -0.28 7.42
CA PRO A 53 -8.98 0.88 8.26
C PRO A 53 -8.23 0.44 9.52
N ALA A 54 -7.12 1.10 9.82
CA ALA A 54 -6.32 0.82 11.01
C ALA A 54 -6.53 1.90 12.08
N ILE A 55 -6.79 1.48 13.33
CA ILE A 55 -7.07 2.38 14.46
C ILE A 55 -5.89 3.35 14.68
N GLY A 56 -4.66 2.82 14.75
CA GLY A 56 -3.43 3.61 14.87
C GLY A 56 -3.12 4.55 13.69
N LEU A 57 -3.91 4.51 12.61
CA LEU A 57 -3.86 5.45 11.49
C LEU A 57 -5.07 6.39 11.44
N ARG A 58 -5.71 6.66 12.58
CA ARG A 58 -6.94 7.48 12.67
C ARG A 58 -8.05 6.93 11.78
N HIS A 59 -8.22 5.61 11.76
CA HIS A 59 -9.17 4.88 10.91
C HIS A 59 -8.96 5.05 9.40
N GLN A 60 -7.79 5.52 8.96
CA GLN A 60 -7.45 5.58 7.55
C GLN A 60 -7.05 4.19 7.05
N VAL A 61 -7.35 3.91 5.78
CA VAL A 61 -6.92 2.70 5.09
C VAL A 61 -5.44 2.86 4.73
N PRO A 62 -4.54 1.96 5.17
CA PRO A 62 -3.10 2.09 4.91
C PRO A 62 -2.80 2.28 3.43
N CYS A 63 -3.46 1.52 2.54
CA CYS A 63 -3.25 1.62 1.09
C CYS A 63 -3.46 3.04 0.55
N ASN A 64 -4.49 3.74 1.02
CA ASN A 64 -4.82 5.08 0.53
C ASN A 64 -3.77 6.13 0.90
N ILE A 65 -3.10 5.96 2.04
CA ILE A 65 -2.18 6.98 2.55
C ILE A 65 -0.75 6.78 2.06
N LEU A 66 -0.44 5.64 1.43
CA LEU A 66 0.87 5.35 0.83
C LEU A 66 1.24 6.27 -0.35
N GLU A 67 0.27 6.96 -0.93
CA GLU A 67 0.49 7.95 -1.98
C GLU A 67 1.42 9.09 -1.52
N THR A 68 1.41 9.39 -0.22
CA THR A 68 2.28 10.43 0.37
C THR A 68 3.45 9.81 1.12
N ARG A 69 4.58 10.53 1.17
CA ARG A 69 5.75 10.11 1.96
C ARG A 69 5.42 10.06 3.45
N SER A 70 4.66 11.03 3.95
CA SER A 70 4.23 11.11 5.35
C SER A 70 3.28 9.98 5.72
N GLY A 71 2.32 9.63 4.86
CA GLY A 71 1.45 8.48 5.06
C GLY A 71 2.23 7.16 5.10
N TYR A 72 3.19 6.97 4.19
CA TYR A 72 4.09 5.82 4.24
C TYR A 72 4.87 5.70 5.56
N GLN A 73 5.44 6.81 6.07
CA GLN A 73 6.13 6.81 7.36
C GLN A 73 5.21 6.43 8.53
N GLN A 74 3.95 6.89 8.51
CA GLN A 74 2.95 6.52 9.53
C GLN A 74 2.65 5.03 9.52
N VAL A 75 2.47 4.43 8.33
CA VAL A 75 2.21 2.99 8.18
C VAL A 75 3.39 2.15 8.68
N VAL A 76 4.61 2.50 8.27
CA VAL A 76 5.83 1.78 8.71
C VAL A 76 6.02 1.89 10.22
N THR A 77 5.79 3.07 10.78
CA THR A 77 5.88 3.28 12.24
C THR A 77 4.86 2.43 12.98
N LEU A 78 3.61 2.39 12.51
CA LEU A 78 2.58 1.54 13.12
C LEU A 78 2.93 0.05 13.03
N LEU A 79 3.39 -0.43 11.86
CA LEU A 79 3.83 -1.81 11.70
C LEU A 79 5.00 -2.16 12.64
N GLY A 80 5.96 -1.25 12.83
CA GLY A 80 7.04 -1.44 13.81
C GLY A 80 6.52 -1.52 15.24
N ARG A 81 5.51 -0.71 15.61
CA ARG A 81 4.86 -0.79 16.93
C ARG A 81 4.16 -2.14 17.12
N ILE A 82 3.44 -2.61 16.11
CA ILE A 82 2.77 -3.92 16.13
C ILE A 82 3.78 -5.06 16.30
N GLU A 83 4.94 -4.99 15.62
CA GLU A 83 6.02 -5.98 15.73
C GLU A 83 6.54 -6.11 17.17
N HIS A 84 6.55 -5.01 17.93
CA HIS A 84 6.92 -4.98 19.34
C HIS A 84 5.73 -5.19 20.31
N GLY A 85 4.55 -5.58 19.80
CA GLY A 85 3.36 -5.85 20.61
C GLY A 85 2.62 -4.61 21.12
N ILE A 86 2.94 -3.43 20.59
CA ILE A 86 2.27 -2.17 20.95
C ILE A 86 1.12 -1.93 19.98
N TYR A 87 -0.11 -2.17 20.45
CA TYR A 87 -1.35 -1.82 19.74
C TYR A 87 -1.79 -0.42 20.17
N ALA A 88 -1.88 0.53 19.24
CA ALA A 88 -2.39 1.87 19.48
C ALA A 88 -3.34 2.29 18.35
#